data_AF-A0A381J9Y7-F1
#
_entry.id   AF-A0A381J9Y7-F1
#
_cell.length_a   1.000
_cell.length_b   1.000
_cell.length_c   1.000
_cell.angle_alpha   90.00
_cell.angle_beta   90.00
_cell.angle_gamma   90.00
#
_symmetry.space_group_name_H-M   'P 1'
#
loop_
_entity.id
_entity.type
_entity.pdbx_description
1 polymer ?
#
loop_
_entity_poly.entity_id
_entity_poly.type
_entity_poly.pdbx_seq_one_letter_code
_entity_poly.pdbx_strand_id
1 'polypeptide(L)'
;MGILAWIILGALSGWIASMITGKDSEMGAMANIIVGIIGAFLGGFLFGLIGGKGITGFNIWSLLVSVIGSVVLLGIINAIKKK
;
A
#
# COMPACT_ATOMS: atom_id res chain seq x y z
N MET A 1 -3.80 -14.51 8.83
CA MET A 1 -3.30 -14.47 7.44
C MET A 1 -1.90 -15.03 7.42
N GLY A 2 -1.57 -15.94 6.51
CA GLY A 2 -0.20 -16.45 6.37
C GLY A 2 0.76 -15.36 5.90
N ILE A 3 2.05 -15.48 6.25
CA ILE A 3 3.09 -14.51 5.90
C ILE A 3 3.15 -14.27 4.37
N LEU A 4 2.91 -15.32 3.58
CA LEU A 4 2.88 -15.26 2.11
C LEU A 4 1.75 -14.38 1.58
N ALA A 5 0.57 -14.42 2.18
CA ALA A 5 -0.56 -13.59 1.75
C ALA A 5 -0.28 -12.10 1.96
N TRP A 6 0.41 -11.75 3.05
CA TRP A 6 0.85 -10.38 3.32
C TRP A 6 1.88 -9.89 2.31
N ILE A 7 2.85 -10.73 1.96
CA ILE A 7 3.88 -10.40 0.96
C ILE A 7 3.23 -10.20 -0.42
N ILE A 8 2.33 -11.10 -0.83
CA ILE A 8 1.64 -10.99 -2.13
C ILE A 8 0.74 -9.75 -2.18
N LEU A 9 -0.05 -9.50 -1.14
CA LEU A 9 -0.93 -8.34 -1.07
C LEU A 9 -0.14 -7.03 -1.01
N GLY A 10 0.99 -7.01 -0.27
CA GLY A 10 1.94 -5.92 -0.26
C GLY A 10 2.55 -5.68 -1.65
N ALA A 11 3.12 -6.71 -2.27
CA ALA A 11 3.69 -6.62 -3.62
C ALA A 11 2.71 -6.03 -4.63
N LEU A 12 1.49 -6.56 -4.67
CA LEU A 12 0.42 -6.09 -5.57
C LEU A 12 0.03 -4.65 -5.27
N SER A 13 -0.24 -4.33 -4.01
CA SER A 13 -0.73 -2.99 -3.65
C SER A 13 0.33 -1.91 -3.82
N GLY A 14 1.59 -2.20 -3.50
CA GLY A 14 2.70 -1.27 -3.71
C GLY A 14 2.98 -1.05 -5.19
N TRP A 15 2.89 -2.09 -6.03
CA TRP A 15 3.02 -1.94 -7.48
C TRP A 15 1.85 -1.17 -8.11
N ILE A 16 0.62 -1.42 -7.67
CA ILE A 16 -0.52 -0.61 -8.13
C ILE A 16 -0.34 0.86 -7.72
N ALA A 17 0.12 1.10 -6.49
CA ALA A 17 0.38 2.45 -6.02
C ALA A 17 1.54 3.14 -6.76
N SER A 18 2.60 2.42 -7.12
CA SER A 18 3.72 2.96 -7.92
C SER A 18 3.25 3.39 -9.31
N MET A 19 2.39 2.59 -9.95
CA MET A 19 1.77 2.95 -11.23
C MET A 19 0.88 4.20 -11.11
N ILE A 20 0.02 4.26 -10.08
CA ILE A 20 -0.87 5.42 -9.85
C ILE A 20 -0.07 6.71 -9.59
N THR A 21 1.04 6.60 -8.86
CA THR A 21 1.88 7.76 -8.51
C THR A 21 2.94 8.08 -9.56
N GLY A 22 2.98 7.34 -10.67
CA GLY A 22 3.95 7.54 -11.76
C GLY A 22 5.40 7.22 -11.37
N LYS A 23 5.61 6.41 -10.31
CA LYS A 23 6.91 6.03 -9.76
C LYS A 23 7.34 4.61 -10.10
N ASP A 24 6.57 3.92 -10.94
CA ASP A 24 6.86 2.53 -11.33
C ASP A 24 8.26 2.35 -11.93
N SER A 25 8.73 3.31 -12.73
CA SER A 25 10.08 3.27 -13.33
C SER A 25 11.22 3.42 -12.32
N GLU A 26 10.95 4.00 -11.15
CA GLU A 26 11.92 4.19 -10.06
C GLU A 26 11.81 3.09 -8.99
N MET A 27 10.71 2.33 -9.00
CA MET A 27 10.38 1.35 -7.97
C MET A 27 10.64 -0.08 -8.45
N GLY A 28 11.59 -0.75 -7.79
CA GLY A 28 11.81 -2.19 -7.98
C GLY A 28 10.83 -3.06 -7.18
N ALA A 29 10.83 -4.37 -7.45
CA ALA A 29 9.97 -5.34 -6.77
C ALA A 29 10.07 -5.28 -5.24
N MET A 30 11.29 -5.13 -4.70
CA MET A 30 11.51 -4.99 -3.26
C MET A 30 10.89 -3.71 -2.69
N ALA A 31 11.03 -2.58 -3.41
CA ALA A 31 10.45 -1.31 -2.99
C ALA A 31 8.91 -1.38 -2.99
N ASN A 32 8.31 -2.00 -4.02
CA ASN A 32 6.87 -2.23 -4.09
C ASN A 32 6.38 -3.08 -2.91
N ILE A 33 7.06 -4.16 -2.55
CA ILE A 33 6.69 -4.99 -1.40
C ILE A 33 6.74 -4.19 -0.10
N ILE A 34 7.84 -3.46 0.15
CA ILE A 34 8.00 -2.68 1.39
C ILE A 34 6.94 -1.58 1.48
N VAL A 35 6.77 -0.80 0.42
CA VAL A 35 5.77 0.27 0.35
C VAL A 35 4.36 -0.30 0.53
N GLY A 36 4.07 -1.44 -0.11
CA GLY A 36 2.81 -2.13 0.03
C GLY A 36 2.51 -2.59 1.45
N ILE A 37 3.51 -3.14 2.16
CA ILE A 37 3.35 -3.58 3.55
C ILE A 37 3.14 -2.37 4.47
N ILE A 38 3.95 -1.32 4.35
CA ILE A 38 3.80 -0.10 5.18
C ILE A 38 2.48 0.61 4.85
N GLY A 39 2.13 0.67 3.56
CA GLY A 39 0.88 1.21 3.05
C GLY A 39 -0.34 0.42 3.54
N ALA A 40 -0.25 -0.91 3.65
CA ALA A 40 -1.28 -1.76 4.27
C ALA A 40 -1.58 -1.33 5.71
N PHE A 41 -0.54 -1.12 6.52
CA PHE A 41 -0.71 -0.64 7.90
C PHE A 41 -1.31 0.76 7.95
N LEU A 42 -0.83 1.68 7.10
CA LEU A 42 -1.35 3.04 7.02
C LEU A 42 -2.81 3.08 6.57
N GLY A 43 -3.16 2.31 5.53
CA GLY A 43 -4.52 2.20 5.02
C GLY A 43 -5.46 1.59 6.06
N GLY A 44 -5.03 0.53 6.75
CA GLY A 44 -5.79 -0.06 7.85
C GLY A 44 -6.07 0.93 8.98
N PHE A 45 -5.08 1.76 9.33
CA PHE A 45 -5.22 2.82 10.32
C PHE A 45 -6.20 3.90 9.85
N LEU A 46 -6.04 4.41 8.62
CA LEU A 46 -6.93 5.45 8.05
C LEU A 46 -8.38 4.99 7.98
N PHE A 47 -8.62 3.76 7.50
CA PHE A 47 -9.96 3.20 7.44
C PHE A 47 -10.54 2.94 8.84
N GLY A 48 -9.70 2.55 9.81
CA GLY A 48 -10.13 2.40 11.21
C GLY A 48 -10.59 3.72 11.85
N LEU A 49 -9.96 4.85 11.52
CA LEU A 49 -10.36 6.16 12.02
C LEU A 49 -11.74 6.62 11.54
N ILE A 50 -12.13 6.24 10.32
CA ILE A 50 -13.42 6.60 9.72
C ILE A 50 -14.54 5.57 9.99
N GLY A 51 -14.31 4.64 10.94
CA GLY A 51 -15.27 3.58 11.28
C GLY A 51 -15.35 2.44 10.25
N GLY A 52 -14.45 2.43 9.26
CA GLY A 52 -14.30 1.36 8.29
C GLY A 52 -13.53 0.17 8.85
N LYS A 53 -13.65 -0.99 8.19
CA LYS A 53 -12.82 -2.15 8.50
C LYS A 53 -11.49 -2.01 7.78
N GLY A 54 -10.38 -2.20 8.48
CA GLY A 54 -9.05 -2.28 7.88
C GLY A 54 -8.86 -3.57 7.07
N ILE A 55 -7.64 -4.10 7.05
CA ILE A 55 -7.34 -5.38 6.39
C ILE A 55 -8.03 -6.51 7.15
N THR A 56 -9.05 -7.09 6.53
CA THR A 56 -9.81 -8.23 7.07
C THR A 56 -9.30 -9.58 6.56
N GLY A 57 -8.42 -9.59 5.55
CA GLY A 57 -7.79 -10.80 5.06
C GLY A 57 -7.23 -10.72 3.64
N PHE A 58 -7.11 -11.86 2.96
CA PHE A 58 -6.77 -11.88 1.54
C PHE A 58 -8.07 -11.78 0.71
N ASN A 59 -8.56 -10.56 0.55
CA ASN A 59 -9.78 -10.26 -0.21
C ASN A 59 -9.65 -8.91 -0.94
N ILE A 60 -10.57 -8.65 -1.88
CA ILE A 60 -10.59 -7.41 -2.67
C ILE A 60 -10.64 -6.17 -1.76
N TRP A 61 -11.39 -6.23 -0.66
CA TRP A 61 -11.46 -5.13 0.32
C TRP A 61 -10.08 -4.77 0.88
N SER A 62 -9.32 -5.77 1.33
CA SER A 62 -8.00 -5.55 1.93
C SER A 62 -6.98 -5.08 0.90
N LEU A 63 -7.10 -5.52 -0.36
CA LEU A 63 -6.30 -5.01 -1.46
C LEU A 63 -6.59 -3.52 -1.69
N LEU A 64 -7.86 -3.11 -1.70
CA LEU A 64 -8.24 -1.69 -1.83
C LEU A 64 -7.70 -0.85 -0.68
N VAL A 65 -7.90 -1.28 0.56
CA VAL A 65 -7.39 -0.60 1.75
C VAL A 65 -5.87 -0.45 1.67
N SER A 66 -5.15 -1.50 1.27
CA SER A 66 -3.69 -1.51 1.13
C SER A 66 -3.20 -0.63 -0.01
N VAL A 67 -3.88 -0.64 -1.16
CA VAL A 67 -3.57 0.23 -2.31
C VAL A 67 -3.76 1.69 -1.92
N ILE A 68 -4.89 2.04 -1.30
CA ILE A 68 -5.15 3.43 -0.87
C ILE A 68 -4.09 3.89 0.11
N GLY A 69 -3.77 3.08 1.13
CA GLY A 69 -2.71 3.41 2.08
C GLY A 69 -1.34 3.54 1.43
N SER A 70 -1.01 2.69 0.45
CA SER A 70 0.25 2.76 -0.31
C SER A 70 0.33 3.99 -1.22
N VAL A 71 -0.77 4.37 -1.86
CA VAL A 71 -0.86 5.60 -2.67
C VAL A 71 -0.66 6.83 -1.81
N VAL A 72 -1.29 6.88 -0.63
CA VAL A 72 -1.09 7.96 0.35
C VAL A 72 0.37 8.02 0.80
N LEU A 73 0.96 6.87 1.16
CA LEU A 73 2.35 6.78 1.57
C LEU A 73 3.32 7.30 0.49
N LEU A 74 3.18 6.83 -0.75
CA LEU A 74 4.00 7.30 -1.87
C LEU A 74 3.74 8.78 -2.17
N GLY A 75 2.50 9.25 -2.07
CA GLY A 75 2.15 10.66 -2.20
C GLY A 75 2.90 11.53 -1.20
N ILE A 76 2.95 11.12 0.07
CA ILE A 76 3.71 11.82 1.13
C ILE A 76 5.21 11.79 0.84
N ILE A 77 5.77 10.61 0.53
CA ILE A 77 7.19 10.47 0.20
C ILE A 77 7.57 11.36 -0.98
N ASN A 78 6.73 11.41 -2.01
CA ASN A 78 6.94 12.24 -3.19
C ASN A 78 6.84 13.73 -2.86
N ALA A 79 5.88 14.14 -2.03
CA ALA A 79 5.77 15.53 -1.59
C ALA A 79 7.01 15.99 -0.82
N ILE A 80 7.58 15.11 0.02
CA ILE A 80 8.80 15.39 0.78
C ILE A 80 10.04 15.41 -0.12
N LYS A 81 10.17 14.45 -1.06
CA LYS A 81 11.30 14.36 -1.99
C LYS A 81 11.34 15.47 -3.05
N LYS A 82 10.25 16.21 -3.27
CA LYS A 82 10.17 17.30 -4.27
C LYS A 82 10.73 18.65 -3.76
N LYS A 83 11.45 18.65 -2.64
CA LYS A 83 12.29 19.75 -2.17
C LYS A 83 13.76 19.44 -2.42
#